data_AF-A0A9W4LSA6-F1
#
_entry.id   AF-A0A9W4LSA6-F1
#
_cell.length_a   1.000
_cell.length_b   1.000
_cell.length_c   1.000
_cell.angle_alpha   90.00
_cell.angle_beta   90.00
_cell.angle_gamma   90.00
#
_symmetry.space_group_name_H-M   'P 1'
#
loop_
_entity.id
_entity.type
_entity.pdbx_description
1 polymer ?
#
loop_
_entity_poly.entity_id
_entity_poly.type
_entity_poly.pdbx_seq_one_letter_code
_entity_poly.pdbx_strand_id
1 'polypeptide(L)' 'MAHIRKSVFGVSQAHFAAIAGVSQATVSRWERFEWEPNRDELARIREEAMRRGIKWSDALFFQNTLRDEAA' A
#
# COMPACT_ATOMS: atom_id res chain seq x y z
N MET A 1 -5.13 -0.47 1.85
CA MET A 1 -3.90 0.15 1.28
C MET A 1 -3.31 1.27 2.14
N ALA A 2 -4.13 2.11 2.79
CA ALA A 2 -3.63 3.22 3.61
C ALA A 2 -2.67 2.77 4.72
N HIS A 3 -2.91 1.61 5.34
CA HIS A 3 -2.04 1.05 6.38
C HIS A 3 -0.67 0.61 5.86
N ILE A 4 -0.60 0.03 4.66
CA ILE A 4 0.69 -0.28 4.02
C ILE A 4 1.48 1.01 3.83
N ARG A 5 0.87 2.03 3.24
CA ARG A 5 1.57 3.30 3.03
C ARG A 5 1.99 3.97 4.34
N LYS A 6 1.08 4.07 5.32
CA LYS A 6 1.31 4.83 6.56
C LYS A 6 2.17 4.06 7.57
N SER A 7 1.86 2.80 7.82
CA SER A 7 2.46 2.02 8.90
C SER A 7 3.62 1.15 8.44
N VAL A 8 3.60 0.66 7.19
CA VAL A 8 4.68 -0.19 6.66
C VAL A 8 5.76 0.67 5.99
N PHE A 9 5.38 1.63 5.14
CA PHE A 9 6.32 2.48 4.43
C PHE A 9 6.59 3.83 5.10
N GLY A 10 5.63 4.40 5.83
CA GLY A 10 5.76 5.71 6.44
C GLY A 10 5.89 6.86 5.45
N VAL A 11 5.28 6.77 4.26
CA VAL A 11 5.46 7.74 3.17
C VAL A 11 4.19 8.50 2.77
N SER A 12 4.35 9.61 2.06
CA SER A 12 3.24 10.35 1.44
C SER A 12 2.58 9.55 0.31
N GLN A 13 1.34 9.89 -0.05
CA GLN A 13 0.66 9.22 -1.19
C GLN A 13 1.42 9.41 -2.51
N ALA A 14 2.04 10.57 -2.73
CA ALA A 14 2.84 10.83 -3.93
C ALA A 14 4.08 9.93 -4.01
N HIS A 15 4.81 9.74 -2.90
CA HIS A 15 5.95 8.82 -2.87
C HIS A 15 5.49 7.37 -3.03
N PHE A 16 4.40 6.98 -2.36
CA PHE A 16 3.84 5.62 -2.54
C PHE A 16 3.40 5.36 -3.99
N ALA A 17 2.85 6.36 -4.66
CA ALA A 17 2.47 6.28 -6.06
C ALA A 17 3.70 6.08 -6.96
N ALA A 18 4.81 6.77 -6.67
CA ALA A 18 6.08 6.58 -7.38
C ALA A 18 6.62 5.15 -7.23
N ILE A 19 6.49 4.55 -6.05
CA ILE A 19 6.87 3.15 -5.79
C ILE A 19 6.03 2.19 -6.65
N ALA A 20 4.71 2.36 -6.63
CA ALA A 20 3.80 1.50 -7.39
C ALA A 20 3.81 1.81 -8.90
N GLY A 21 4.44 2.92 -9.32
CA GLY A 21 4.46 3.40 -10.70
C GLY A 21 3.07 3.80 -11.21
N VAL A 22 2.30 4.49 -10.37
CA VAL A 22 0.96 5.02 -10.67
C VAL A 22 0.87 6.50 -10.28
N SER A 23 -0.30 7.12 -10.49
CA SER A 23 -0.54 8.50 -10.04
C SER A 23 -0.91 8.57 -8.54
N GLN A 24 -0.69 9.72 -7.91
CA GLN A 24 -1.17 9.96 -6.53
C GLN A 24 -2.70 9.84 -6.44
N ALA A 25 -3.43 10.23 -7.49
CA ALA A 25 -4.89 10.07 -7.55
C ALA A 25 -5.30 8.60 -7.55
N THR A 26 -4.53 7.72 -8.21
CA THR A 26 -4.75 6.26 -8.20
C THR A 26 -4.61 5.72 -6.78
N VAL A 27 -3.54 6.09 -6.07
CA VAL A 27 -3.35 5.71 -4.65
C VAL A 27 -4.49 6.23 -3.77
N SER A 28 -4.94 7.46 -3.98
CA SER A 28 -6.09 8.01 -3.26
C SER A 28 -7.36 7.18 -3.45
N ARG A 29 -7.65 6.73 -4.69
CA ARG A 29 -8.78 5.83 -4.98
C ARG A 29 -8.63 4.45 -4.34
N TRP A 30 -7.42 3.88 -4.32
CA TRP A 30 -7.14 2.64 -3.57
C TRP A 30 -7.42 2.80 -2.08
N GLU A 31 -7.05 3.94 -1.50
CA GLU A 31 -7.27 4.20 -0.07
C GLU A 31 -8.73 4.47 0.29
N ARG A 32 -9.54 4.85 -0.69
CA ARG A 32 -11.00 5.02 -0.58
C ARG A 32 -11.78 3.77 -1.00
N PHE A 33 -11.10 2.65 -1.29
CA PHE A 33 -11.70 1.39 -1.75
C PHE A 33 -12.52 1.52 -3.05
N GLU A 34 -12.25 2.55 -3.85
CA GLU A 34 -12.94 2.73 -5.12
C GLU A 34 -12.33 1.82 -6.18
N TRP A 35 -11.01 1.71 -6.20
CA TRP A 35 -10.23 0.89 -7.13
C TRP A 35 -9.30 -0.04 -6.37
N GLU A 36 -8.88 -1.12 -7.04
CA GLU A 36 -7.90 -2.06 -6.51
C GLU A 36 -6.59 -2.00 -7.33
N PRO A 37 -5.43 -2.22 -6.70
CA PRO A 37 -4.18 -2.39 -7.43
C PRO A 37 -4.18 -3.70 -8.23
N ASN A 38 -3.55 -3.70 -9.40
CA ASN A 38 -3.32 -4.89 -10.19
C ASN A 38 -2.05 -5.65 -9.74
N ARG A 39 -1.78 -6.81 -10.35
CA ARG A 39 -0.64 -7.67 -9.98
C ARG A 39 0.72 -6.98 -10.10
N ASP A 40 0.94 -6.19 -11.14
CA ASP A 40 2.23 -5.53 -11.37
C ASP A 40 2.47 -4.42 -10.35
N GLU A 41 1.41 -3.69 -9.98
CA GLU A 41 1.46 -2.66 -8.95
C GLU A 41 1.75 -3.26 -7.57
N LEU A 42 1.12 -4.40 -7.24
CA LEU A 42 1.41 -5.15 -6.02
C LEU A 42 2.85 -5.67 -5.99
N ALA A 43 3.36 -6.18 -7.13
CA ALA A 43 4.72 -6.67 -7.26
C ALA A 43 5.75 -5.58 -6.97
N ARG A 44 5.59 -4.38 -7.56
CA ARG A 44 6.49 -3.24 -7.31
C ARG A 44 6.51 -2.81 -5.85
N ILE A 45 5.35 -2.81 -5.19
CA ILE A 45 5.27 -2.48 -3.76
C ILE A 45 6.04 -3.52 -2.92
N ARG A 46 5.86 -4.82 -3.21
CA ARG A 46 6.58 -5.90 -2.53
C ARG A 46 8.09 -5.81 -2.75
N GLU A 47 8.51 -5.62 -4.00
CA GLU A 47 9.93 -5.49 -4.36
C GLU A 47 10.58 -4.31 -3.62
N GLU A 48 9.90 -3.17 -3.55
CA GLU A 48 10.39 -2.01 -2.83
C GLU A 48 10.47 -2.26 -1.32
N ALA A 49 9.51 -2.96 -0.72
CA ALA A 49 9.58 -3.34 0.68
C ALA A 49 10.81 -4.22 0.96
N MET A 50 11.05 -5.23 0.11
CA MET A 50 12.24 -6.08 0.20
C MET A 50 13.53 -5.28 0.01
N ARG A 51 13.57 -4.36 -0.95
CA ARG A 51 14.73 -3.47 -1.20
C ARG A 51 15.05 -2.59 0.00
N ARG A 52 14.04 -2.15 0.75
CA ARG A 52 14.19 -1.36 1.99
C ARG A 52 14.49 -2.22 3.22
N GLY A 53 14.55 -3.55 3.09
CA GLY A 53 14.73 -4.46 4.23
C GLY A 53 13.51 -4.53 5.15
N ILE A 54 12.33 -4.12 4.67
CA ILE A 54 11.08 -4.20 5.43
C ILE A 54 10.62 -5.66 5.44
N LYS A 55 10.27 -6.17 6.63
CA LYS A 55 9.66 -7.50 6.77
C LYS A 55 8.30 -7.51 6.09
N TRP A 56 8.25 -8.09 4.90
CA TRP A 56 7.05 -8.13 4.06
C TRP A 56 6.26 -9.43 4.24
N SER A 57 4.93 -9.33 4.17
CA SER A 57 4.01 -10.46 4.06
C SER A 57 2.86 -10.05 3.15
N ASP A 58 2.49 -10.88 2.17
CA ASP A 58 1.37 -10.58 1.26
C ASP A 58 0.03 -10.50 2.00
N ALA A 59 -0.05 -11.04 3.23
CA ALA A 59 -1.18 -10.84 4.14
C ALA A 59 -1.46 -9.34 4.41
N LEU A 60 -0.44 -8.48 4.31
CA LEU A 60 -0.59 -7.03 4.45
C LEU A 60 -1.59 -6.46 3.42
N PHE A 61 -1.71 -7.03 2.21
CA PHE A 61 -2.69 -6.54 1.23
C PHE A 61 -4.14 -6.79 1.63
N PHE A 62 -4.38 -7.84 2.42
CA PHE A 62 -5.72 -8.27 2.83
C PHE A 62 -6.12 -7.72 4.20
N GLN A 63 -5.19 -7.09 4.93
CA GLN A 63 -5.50 -6.42 6.18
C GLN A 63 -6.24 -5.11 5.91
N ASN A 64 -7.43 -4.98 6.52
CA ASN A 64 -8.21 -3.76 6.47
C ASN A 64 -8.20 -3.12 7.86
N THR A 65 -7.58 -1.95 8.01
CA THR A 65 -7.54 -1.23 9.30
C THR A 65 -8.84 -0.47 9.60
N LEU A 66 -9.99 -0.93 9.10
CA LEU A 66 -11.31 -0.38 9.40
C LEU A 66 -12.16 -1.27 10.32
N ARG A 67 -11.55 -2.21 11.08
CA ARG A 67 -12.29 -3.04 12.04
C ARG A 67 -11.61 -3.33 13.39
N ASP A 68 -10.35 -2.95 13.60
CA ASP A 68 -9.62 -3.31 14.83
C ASP A 68 -9.50 -2.17 15.86
N GLU A 69 -10.28 -1.10 15.74
CA GLU A 69 -10.39 -0.04 16.76
C GLU A 69 -11.77 -0.02 17.46
N ALA A 70 -12.36 -1.20 17.69
CA ALA A 70 -13.57 -1.35 18.49
C ALA A 70 -13.61 -2.69 19.27
N ALA A 71 -12.52 -3.02 19.96
CA ALA A 71 -12.47 -4.09 20.96
C ALA A 71 -12.04 -3.54 22.32
#